data_AF-A0AAU4S217-F1
#
_entry.id   AF-A0AAU4S217-F1
#
_cell.length_a   1.000
_cell.length_b   1.000
_cell.length_c   1.000
_cell.angle_alpha   90.00
_cell.angle_beta   90.00
_cell.angle_gamma   90.00
#
_symmetry.space_group_name_H-M   'P 1'
#
loop_
_entity.id
_entity.type
_entity.pdbx_description
1 polymer ?
#
loop_
_entity_poly.entity_id
_entity_poly.type
_entity_poly.pdbx_seq_one_letter_code
_entity_poly.pdbx_strand_id
1 'polypeptide(L)'
;MRDDEFKAMMEFLWARLDEDETAARALKPGKNQDVAKLQARVLADVEAKRRLMDWVEEFPRRAEDNEGRVLWKRAASELWAGLSREFRSPVIHSLVAAYDGHRDFHPAWRLIEVEDEYEPREGTPRARTV
;
A
#
# COMPACT_ATOMS: atom_id res chain seq x y z
N MET A 1 2.77 -13.65 -0.14
CA MET A 1 1.72 -13.31 -1.12
C MET A 1 2.02 -14.03 -2.42
N ARG A 2 1.01 -14.50 -3.16
CA ARG A 2 1.18 -15.06 -4.52
C ARG A 2 0.98 -13.97 -5.58
N ASP A 3 1.42 -14.18 -6.83
CA ASP A 3 1.41 -13.14 -7.87
C ASP A 3 -0.02 -12.80 -8.35
N ASP A 4 -0.86 -13.84 -8.44
CA ASP A 4 -2.31 -13.73 -8.67
C ASP A 4 -3.00 -12.94 -7.55
N GLU A 5 -2.63 -13.21 -6.30
CA GLU A 5 -3.15 -12.49 -5.13
C GLU A 5 -2.72 -11.02 -5.11
N PHE A 6 -1.45 -10.73 -5.40
CA PHE A 6 -0.95 -9.36 -5.52
C PHE A 6 -1.68 -8.59 -6.62
N LYS A 7 -1.86 -9.22 -7.79
CA LYS A 7 -2.60 -8.63 -8.91
C LYS A 7 -4.06 -8.37 -8.53
N ALA A 8 -4.72 -9.31 -7.86
CA ALA A 8 -6.11 -9.15 -7.43
C ALA A 8 -6.27 -7.99 -6.43
N MET A 9 -5.34 -7.83 -5.48
CA MET A 9 -5.32 -6.69 -4.56
C MET A 9 -5.12 -5.36 -5.31
N MET A 10 -4.23 -5.34 -6.31
CA MET A 10 -4.00 -4.14 -7.12
C MET A 10 -5.24 -3.73 -7.93
N GLU A 11 -5.88 -4.70 -8.62
CA GLU A 11 -7.12 -4.47 -9.37
C GLU A 11 -8.24 -3.97 -8.46
N PHE A 12 -8.38 -4.57 -7.27
CA PHE A 12 -9.33 -4.12 -6.26
C PHE A 12 -9.09 -2.68 -5.83
N LEU A 13 -7.85 -2.33 -5.49
CA LEU A 13 -7.48 -0.98 -5.05
C LEU A 13 -7.74 0.06 -6.14
N TRP A 14 -7.34 -0.19 -7.38
CA TRP A 14 -7.62 0.71 -8.49
C TRP A 14 -9.12 0.97 -8.66
N ALA A 15 -9.94 -0.10 -8.63
CA ALA A 15 -11.38 0.05 -8.73
C ALA A 15 -11.98 0.86 -7.56
N ARG A 16 -11.49 0.68 -6.33
CA ARG A 16 -11.97 1.45 -5.17
C ARG A 16 -11.56 2.92 -5.24
N LEU A 17 -10.36 3.22 -5.69
CA LEU A 17 -9.89 4.60 -5.87
C LEU A 17 -10.73 5.35 -6.91
N ASP A 18 -11.10 4.69 -8.00
CA ASP A 18 -11.97 5.28 -9.03
C ASP A 18 -13.39 5.54 -8.50
N GLU A 19 -13.94 4.63 -7.70
CA GLU A 19 -15.22 4.82 -7.04
C GLU A 19 -15.20 5.97 -6.02
N ASP A 20 -14.17 6.01 -5.17
CA ASP A 20 -13.97 7.08 -4.19
C ASP A 20 -13.83 8.45 -4.87
N GLU A 21 -13.08 8.51 -5.97
CA GLU A 21 -12.96 9.73 -6.78
C GLU A 21 -14.30 10.15 -7.38
N THR A 22 -15.01 9.19 -7.99
CA THR A 22 -16.31 9.45 -8.62
C THR A 22 -17.32 9.96 -7.60
N ALA A 23 -17.38 9.33 -6.42
CA ALA A 23 -18.22 9.75 -5.31
C ALA A 23 -17.85 11.15 -4.83
N ALA A 24 -16.55 11.41 -4.63
CA ALA A 24 -16.07 12.72 -4.24
C ALA A 24 -16.42 13.81 -5.26
N ARG A 25 -16.25 13.55 -6.57
CA ARG A 25 -16.59 14.49 -7.65
C ARG A 25 -18.09 14.72 -7.79
N ALA A 26 -18.91 13.72 -7.47
CA ALA A 26 -20.37 13.84 -7.51
C ALA A 26 -20.94 14.72 -6.38
N LEU A 27 -20.18 14.92 -5.28
CA LEU A 27 -20.58 15.81 -4.20
C LEU A 27 -20.72 17.24 -4.72
N LYS A 28 -21.84 17.88 -4.36
CA LYS A 28 -22.12 19.29 -4.63
C LYS A 28 -22.13 20.05 -3.30
N PRO A 29 -21.01 20.67 -2.88
CA PRO A 29 -20.90 21.30 -1.57
C PRO A 29 -21.86 22.48 -1.36
N GLY A 30 -22.29 23.13 -2.45
CA GLY A 30 -23.10 24.35 -2.38
C GLY A 30 -22.38 25.42 -1.56
N LYS A 31 -23.02 25.89 -0.49
CA LYS A 31 -22.42 26.84 0.48
C LYS A 31 -21.83 26.15 1.72
N ASN A 32 -21.90 24.82 1.82
CA ASN A 32 -21.39 24.08 2.97
C ASN A 32 -19.87 23.88 2.83
N GLN A 33 -19.11 24.68 3.59
CA GLN A 33 -17.65 24.65 3.56
C GLN A 33 -17.06 23.35 4.10
N ASP A 34 -17.72 22.67 5.03
CA ASP A 34 -17.22 21.43 5.60
C ASP A 34 -17.30 20.30 4.56
N VAL A 35 -18.39 20.26 3.78
CA VAL A 35 -18.51 19.33 2.64
C VAL A 35 -17.48 19.65 1.56
N ALA A 36 -17.19 20.93 1.30
CA ALA A 36 -16.16 21.32 0.33
C ALA A 36 -14.75 20.89 0.78
N LYS A 37 -14.42 21.08 2.07
CA LYS A 37 -13.15 20.63 2.66
C LYS A 37 -13.03 19.11 2.63
N LEU A 38 -14.10 18.40 2.96
CA LEU A 38 -14.13 16.94 2.91
C LEU A 38 -13.91 16.43 1.48
N GLN A 39 -14.62 16.99 0.50
CA GLN A 39 -14.43 16.67 -0.91
C GLN A 39 -12.97 16.88 -1.35
N ALA A 40 -12.39 18.05 -1.04
CA ALA A 40 -11.00 18.34 -1.40
C ALA A 40 -10.02 17.37 -0.74
N ARG A 41 -10.25 17.00 0.53
CA ARG A 41 -9.45 16.02 1.26
C ARG A 41 -9.53 14.64 0.60
N VAL A 42 -10.73 14.15 0.29
CA VAL A 42 -10.89 12.83 -0.35
C VAL A 42 -10.17 12.79 -1.70
N LEU A 43 -10.28 13.84 -2.51
CA LEU A 43 -9.56 13.92 -3.79
C LEU A 43 -8.03 13.93 -3.60
N ALA A 44 -7.52 14.63 -2.59
CA ALA A 44 -6.10 14.62 -2.27
C ALA A 44 -5.62 13.24 -1.79
N ASP A 45 -6.42 12.55 -0.97
CA ASP A 45 -6.12 11.21 -0.48
C ASP A 45 -6.13 10.19 -1.63
N VAL A 46 -7.08 10.29 -2.58
CA VAL A 46 -7.12 9.46 -3.79
C VAL A 46 -5.86 9.68 -4.63
N GLU A 47 -5.49 10.93 -4.90
CA GLU A 47 -4.28 11.25 -5.67
C GLU A 47 -3.01 10.70 -5.01
N ALA A 48 -2.90 10.83 -3.68
CA ALA A 48 -1.77 10.28 -2.94
C ALA A 48 -1.70 8.75 -3.04
N LYS A 49 -2.85 8.07 -2.90
CA LYS A 49 -2.95 6.61 -3.05
C LYS A 49 -2.63 6.16 -4.48
N ARG A 50 -3.05 6.90 -5.51
CA ARG A 50 -2.67 6.60 -6.92
C ARG A 50 -1.17 6.66 -7.13
N ARG A 51 -0.48 7.69 -6.61
CA ARG A 51 0.98 7.77 -6.71
C ARG A 51 1.69 6.63 -5.99
N LEU A 52 1.13 6.14 -4.88
CA LEU A 52 1.64 4.95 -4.21
C LEU A 52 1.43 3.69 -5.06
N MET A 53 0.27 3.55 -5.70
CA MET A 53 -0.03 2.47 -6.63
C MET A 53 0.93 2.49 -7.84
N ASP A 54 1.11 3.65 -8.47
CA ASP A 54 2.06 3.86 -9.55
C ASP A 54 3.49 3.50 -9.11
N TRP A 55 3.91 3.92 -7.92
CA TRP A 55 5.22 3.54 -7.37
C TRP A 55 5.36 2.02 -7.18
N VAL A 56 4.32 1.35 -6.70
CA VAL A 56 4.29 -0.12 -6.56
C VAL A 56 4.40 -0.81 -7.92
N GLU A 57 3.82 -0.24 -8.98
CA GLU A 57 3.85 -0.76 -10.36
C GLU A 57 5.14 -0.42 -11.13
N GLU A 58 5.75 0.74 -10.86
CA GLU A 58 6.97 1.21 -11.55
C GLU A 58 8.25 0.56 -11.01
N PHE A 59 8.27 0.14 -9.74
CA PHE A 59 9.47 -0.41 -9.10
C PHE A 59 10.08 -1.62 -9.85
N PRO A 60 9.29 -2.59 -10.35
CA PRO A 60 9.81 -3.67 -11.20
C PRO A 60 10.50 -3.16 -12.47
N ARG A 61 9.91 -2.17 -13.16
CA ARG A 61 10.44 -1.66 -14.45
C ARG A 61 11.78 -0.94 -14.29
N ARG A 62 11.96 -0.17 -13.21
CA ARG A 62 13.24 0.53 -12.94
C ARG A 62 14.36 -0.43 -12.51
N ALA A 63 14.02 -1.57 -11.91
CA ALA A 63 14.99 -2.61 -11.60
C ALA A 63 15.46 -3.33 -12.89
N GLU A 64 14.53 -3.61 -13.80
CA GLU A 64 14.81 -4.19 -15.12
C GLU A 64 15.66 -3.25 -16.02
N ASP A 65 15.39 -1.93 -16.02
CA ASP A 65 16.16 -0.98 -16.83
C ASP A 65 17.62 -0.79 -16.36
N ASN A 66 17.92 -1.09 -15.10
CA ASN A 66 19.29 -1.12 -14.57
C ASN A 66 20.06 -2.41 -14.95
N GLU A 67 19.43 -3.37 -15.63
CA GLU A 67 20.03 -4.65 -16.08
C GLU A 67 21.08 -4.49 -17.21
N GLY A 68 21.31 -3.28 -17.70
CA GLY A 68 22.35 -3.02 -18.71
C GLY A 68 23.79 -3.22 -18.24
N ARG A 69 24.05 -3.38 -16.93
CA ARG A 69 25.41 -3.27 -16.36
C ARG A 69 26.03 -4.50 -15.69
N VAL A 70 25.36 -5.65 -15.55
CA VAL A 70 25.92 -6.77 -14.74
C VAL A 70 25.74 -8.14 -15.40
N LEU A 71 26.84 -8.89 -15.55
CA LEU A 71 26.91 -10.25 -16.13
C LEU A 71 26.18 -11.35 -15.31
N TRP A 72 25.62 -11.04 -14.15
CA TRP A 72 24.92 -11.98 -13.26
C TRP A 72 23.39 -11.85 -13.32
N LYS A 73 22.85 -11.62 -14.54
CA LYS A 73 21.48 -11.14 -14.79
C LYS A 73 20.37 -11.92 -14.10
N ARG A 74 20.39 -13.25 -14.14
CA ARG A 74 19.23 -14.06 -13.69
C ARG A 74 19.12 -14.14 -12.17
N ALA A 75 20.23 -14.44 -11.50
CA ALA A 75 20.26 -14.53 -10.04
C ALA A 75 20.07 -13.15 -9.38
N ALA A 76 20.63 -12.08 -9.96
CA ALA A 76 20.40 -10.74 -9.45
C ALA A 76 18.94 -10.29 -9.67
N SER A 77 18.37 -10.51 -10.85
CA SER A 77 16.98 -10.14 -11.15
C SER A 77 15.99 -10.87 -10.24
N GLU A 78 16.18 -12.18 -9.99
CA GLU A 78 15.35 -12.95 -9.04
C GLU A 78 15.50 -12.46 -7.59
N LEU A 79 16.72 -12.12 -7.15
CA LEU A 79 16.98 -11.61 -5.80
C LEU A 79 16.39 -10.20 -5.60
N TRP A 80 16.55 -9.32 -6.59
CA TRP A 80 15.99 -7.96 -6.59
C TRP A 80 14.47 -7.96 -6.72
N ALA A 81 13.88 -8.87 -7.52
CA ALA A 81 12.45 -9.08 -7.58
C ALA A 81 11.89 -9.54 -6.23
N GLY A 82 12.57 -10.46 -5.54
CA GLY A 82 12.23 -10.91 -4.18
C GLY A 82 12.24 -9.77 -3.16
N LEU A 83 13.35 -9.02 -3.09
CA LEU A 83 13.48 -7.83 -2.25
C LEU A 83 12.40 -6.78 -2.57
N SER A 84 12.15 -6.48 -3.85
CA SER A 84 11.11 -5.52 -4.27
C SER A 84 9.72 -5.91 -3.80
N ARG A 85 9.45 -7.21 -3.71
CA ARG A 85 8.15 -7.72 -3.30
C ARG A 85 7.95 -7.59 -1.80
N GLU A 86 8.97 -7.91 -1.02
CA GLU A 86 8.96 -7.73 0.43
C GLU A 86 8.76 -6.27 0.83
N PHE A 87 9.29 -5.31 0.07
CA PHE A 87 9.05 -3.88 0.32
C PHE A 87 7.66 -3.38 -0.09
N ARG A 88 7.08 -3.92 -1.17
CA ARG A 88 5.76 -3.48 -1.69
C ARG A 88 4.58 -4.14 -1.00
N SER A 89 4.76 -5.39 -0.56
CA SER A 89 3.73 -6.20 0.09
C SER A 89 3.09 -5.50 1.30
N PRO A 90 3.85 -4.90 2.25
CA PRO A 90 3.27 -4.18 3.37
C PRO A 90 2.42 -2.98 2.96
N VAL A 91 2.84 -2.24 1.94
CA VAL A 91 2.09 -1.06 1.44
C VAL A 91 0.74 -1.50 0.88
N ILE A 92 0.72 -2.53 0.03
CA ILE A 92 -0.52 -3.04 -0.57
C ILE A 92 -1.44 -3.65 0.49
N HIS A 93 -0.92 -4.44 1.42
CA HIS A 93 -1.73 -4.96 2.53
C HIS A 93 -2.32 -3.84 3.39
N SER A 94 -1.56 -2.79 3.67
CA SER A 94 -2.02 -1.64 4.47
C SER A 94 -3.12 -0.86 3.75
N LEU A 95 -2.98 -0.67 2.43
CA LEU A 95 -4.00 0.00 1.60
C LEU A 95 -5.28 -0.83 1.48
N VAL A 96 -5.16 -2.15 1.29
CA VAL A 96 -6.32 -3.05 1.18
C VAL A 96 -7.06 -3.14 2.52
N ALA A 97 -6.34 -3.21 3.65
CA ALA A 97 -6.94 -3.28 4.98
C ALA A 97 -7.86 -2.11 5.31
N ALA A 98 -7.65 -0.93 4.71
CA ALA A 98 -8.55 0.22 4.84
C ALA A 98 -9.97 -0.04 4.29
N TYR A 99 -10.15 -1.07 3.48
CA TYR A 99 -11.43 -1.49 2.90
C TYR A 99 -12.02 -2.75 3.57
N ASP A 100 -11.53 -3.14 4.75
CA ASP A 100 -12.15 -4.23 5.51
C ASP A 100 -13.64 -3.91 5.79
N GLY A 101 -14.52 -4.88 5.52
CA GLY A 101 -15.97 -4.72 5.56
C GLY A 101 -16.61 -4.27 4.23
N HIS A 102 -15.83 -3.96 3.20
CA HIS A 102 -16.36 -3.72 1.86
C HIS A 102 -16.89 -5.03 1.22
N ARG A 103 -17.98 -4.97 0.45
CA ARG A 103 -18.64 -6.18 -0.11
C ARG A 103 -17.73 -7.06 -0.98
N ASP A 104 -16.82 -6.40 -1.71
CA ASP A 104 -15.88 -7.02 -2.65
C ASP A 104 -14.51 -7.31 -2.00
N PHE A 105 -14.38 -7.06 -0.69
CA PHE A 105 -13.15 -7.34 0.06
C PHE A 105 -12.99 -8.85 0.25
N HIS A 106 -11.84 -9.40 -0.15
CA HIS A 106 -11.56 -10.82 0.06
C HIS A 106 -11.05 -11.06 1.50
N PRO A 107 -11.70 -11.94 2.30
CA PRO A 107 -11.35 -12.12 3.71
C PRO A 107 -9.89 -12.52 3.98
N ALA A 108 -9.24 -13.20 3.03
CA ALA A 108 -7.83 -13.58 3.16
C ALA A 108 -6.85 -12.39 3.12
N TRP A 109 -7.30 -11.20 2.72
CA TRP A 109 -6.48 -9.99 2.69
C TRP A 109 -6.51 -9.22 4.01
N ARG A 110 -7.40 -9.59 4.93
CA ARG A 110 -7.46 -9.02 6.26
C ARG A 110 -6.11 -9.24 6.93
N LEU A 111 -5.47 -8.15 7.34
CA LEU A 111 -4.28 -8.22 8.16
C LEU A 111 -4.66 -8.99 9.42
N ILE A 112 -4.01 -10.13 9.65
CA ILE A 112 -4.02 -10.74 10.97
C ILE A 112 -3.25 -9.75 11.84
N GLU A 113 -3.90 -9.13 12.81
CA GLU A 113 -3.20 -8.40 13.85
C GLU A 113 -2.24 -9.40 14.49
N VAL A 114 -0.97 -9.31 14.12
CA VAL A 114 0.08 -9.91 14.93
C VAL A 114 0.07 -9.02 16.15
N GLU A 115 -0.57 -9.48 17.21
CA GLU A 115 -0.37 -8.95 18.55
C GLU A 115 1.15 -9.01 18.75
N ASP A 116 1.82 -7.88 18.58
CA ASP A 116 3.21 -7.72 19.00
C ASP A 116 3.18 -7.85 20.52
N GLU A 117 3.15 -9.10 20.99
CA GLU A 117 3.47 -9.46 22.36
C GLU A 117 4.95 -9.12 22.53
N TYR A 118 5.21 -7.83 22.70
CA TYR A 118 6.49 -7.33 23.15
C TYR A 118 6.62 -7.78 24.61
N GLU A 119 7.03 -9.02 24.82
CA GLU A 119 7.63 -9.39 26.10
C GLU A 119 8.92 -8.59 26.22
N PRO A 120 9.02 -7.63 27.16
CA PRO A 120 10.29 -6.99 27.42
C PRO A 120 11.21 -8.09 27.91
N ARG A 121 12.26 -8.43 27.14
CA ARG A 121 13.33 -9.29 27.65
C ARG A 121 13.82 -8.69 28.97
N GLU A 122 13.57 -9.40 30.07
CA GLU A 122 14.15 -9.08 31.37
C GLU A 122 15.67 -8.97 31.19
N GLY A 123 16.22 -7.76 31.28
CA GLY A 123 17.67 -7.58 31.20
C GLY A 123 18.18 -6.24 30.69
N THR A 124 17.36 -5.34 30.14
CA THR A 124 17.88 -4.03 29.71
C THR A 124 18.12 -3.14 30.93
N PRO A 125 19.37 -2.78 31.28
CA PRO A 125 19.62 -1.91 32.42
C PRO A 125 19.12 -0.51 32.07
N ARG A 126 18.28 0.07 32.92
CA ARG A 126 17.91 1.49 32.84
C ARG A 126 19.18 2.33 32.92
N ALA A 127 19.52 3.01 31.83
CA ALA A 127 20.49 4.10 31.87
C ALA A 127 19.96 5.17 32.84
N ARG A 128 20.69 5.35 33.93
CA ARG A 128 20.40 6.30 35.00
C ARG A 128 20.74 7.69 34.47
N THR A 129 19.72 8.54 34.37
CA THR A 129 19.87 9.96 34.08
C THR A 129 20.70 10.63 35.17
N VAL A 130 21.66 11.47 34.78
CA VAL A 130 22.26 12.52 35.62
C VAL A 130 22.08 13.83 34.87
#